data_AF-A0A0A0I784-F1
#
_entry.id   AF-A0A0A0I784-F1
#
_cell.length_a   1.000
_cell.length_b   1.000
_cell.length_c   1.000
_cell.angle_alpha   90.00
_cell.angle_beta   90.00
_cell.angle_gamma   90.00
#
_symmetry.space_group_name_H-M   'P 1'
#
loop_
_entity.id
_entity.type
_entity.pdbx_description
1 polymer ?
#
loop_
_entity_poly.entity_id
_entity_poly.type
_entity_poly.pdbx_seq_one_letter_code
_entity_poly.pdbx_strand_id
1 'polypeptide(L)'
;MEYRVYMINQLTIGWVNYFGIAKANAKIQKIDSWIRRRLRSCIWKQWKKVKTRGRNLIKLGLPTYKAWEYANTRKGYWRISKSPILDTILNNKYIENLGYKSISKRYQLIHNS
;
A
#
# COMPACT_ATOMS: atom_id res chain seq x y z
N MET A 1 -3.36 7.58 -9.44
CA MET A 1 -3.47 6.52 -8.41
C MET A 1 -4.90 6.35 -7.94
N GLU A 2 -5.64 7.43 -7.79
CA GLU A 2 -7.04 7.46 -7.35
C GLU A 2 -7.94 6.45 -8.07
N TYR A 3 -8.01 6.46 -9.41
CA TYR A 3 -8.82 5.50 -10.17
C TYR A 3 -8.50 4.04 -9.82
N ARG A 4 -7.22 3.70 -9.64
CA ARG A 4 -6.81 2.33 -9.26
C ARG A 4 -7.30 1.97 -7.85
N VAL A 5 -7.21 2.90 -6.91
CA VAL A 5 -7.69 2.69 -5.53
C VAL A 5 -9.21 2.57 -5.52
N TYR A 6 -9.91 3.42 -6.27
CA TYR A 6 -11.35 3.35 -6.45
C TYR A 6 -11.79 1.97 -6.95
N MET A 7 -11.20 1.47 -8.04
CA MET A 7 -11.53 0.16 -8.59
C MET A 7 -11.24 -0.99 -7.61
N ILE A 8 -10.11 -0.93 -6.89
CA ILE A 8 -9.78 -1.92 -5.85
C ILE A 8 -10.84 -1.90 -4.75
N ASN A 9 -11.25 -0.71 -4.27
CA ASN A 9 -12.27 -0.61 -3.23
C ASN A 9 -13.59 -1.22 -3.68
N GLN A 10 -14.06 -0.94 -4.91
CA GLN A 10 -15.30 -1.50 -5.43
C GLN A 10 -15.28 -3.02 -5.44
N LEU A 11 -14.21 -3.62 -5.99
CA LEU A 11 -14.06 -5.07 -6.07
C LEU A 11 -13.98 -5.71 -4.68
N THR A 12 -13.18 -5.11 -3.79
CA THR A 12 -12.90 -5.71 -2.49
C THR A 12 -14.06 -5.61 -1.51
N ILE A 13 -14.90 -4.57 -1.62
CA ILE A 13 -16.15 -4.46 -0.86
C ILE A 13 -17.10 -5.62 -1.18
N GLY A 14 -17.37 -5.86 -2.48
CA GLY A 14 -18.24 -6.95 -2.90
C GLY A 14 -17.68 -8.32 -2.52
N TRP A 15 -16.37 -8.51 -2.73
CA TRP A 15 -15.69 -9.76 -2.40
C TRP A 15 -15.76 -10.08 -0.89
N VAL A 16 -15.56 -9.09 -0.01
CA VAL A 16 -15.69 -9.28 1.44
C VAL A 16 -17.12 -9.55 1.87
N ASN A 17 -18.12 -8.95 1.21
CA ASN A 17 -19.51 -9.23 1.56
C ASN A 17 -19.89 -10.68 1.23
N TYR A 18 -19.38 -11.23 0.12
CA TYR A 18 -19.67 -12.61 -0.27
C TYR A 18 -18.85 -13.63 0.52
N PHE A 19 -17.51 -13.48 0.55
CA PHE A 19 -16.61 -14.41 1.24
C PHE A 19 -16.51 -14.13 2.75
N GLY A 20 -17.18 -13.10 3.24
CA GLY A 20 -17.20 -12.70 4.65
C GLY A 20 -17.66 -13.84 5.54
N ILE A 21 -18.62 -14.66 5.11
CA ILE A 21 -19.18 -15.76 5.93
C ILE A 21 -18.10 -16.76 6.39
N ALA A 22 -16.99 -16.90 5.67
CA ALA A 22 -15.91 -17.80 6.03
C ALA A 22 -15.10 -17.25 7.22
N LYS A 23 -14.81 -18.08 8.23
CA LYS A 23 -13.91 -17.77 9.37
C LYS A 23 -12.43 -17.75 8.94
N ALA A 24 -12.02 -16.71 8.22
CA ALA A 24 -10.75 -16.64 7.50
C ALA A 24 -9.89 -15.40 7.85
N ASN A 25 -10.01 -14.88 9.07
CA ASN A 25 -9.28 -13.70 9.58
C ASN A 25 -7.81 -13.60 9.12
N ALA A 26 -7.00 -14.63 9.39
CA ALA A 26 -5.57 -14.62 9.05
C ALA A 26 -5.32 -14.54 7.53
N LYS A 27 -6.16 -15.20 6.73
CA LYS A 27 -6.06 -15.14 5.26
C LYS A 27 -6.41 -13.75 4.75
N ILE A 28 -7.45 -13.13 5.30
CA ILE A 28 -7.87 -11.77 4.93
C ILE A 28 -6.78 -10.74 5.27
N GLN A 29 -6.17 -10.82 6.45
CA GLN A 29 -5.06 -9.94 6.85
C GLN A 29 -3.86 -10.07 5.91
N LYS A 30 -3.54 -11.30 5.48
CA LYS A 30 -2.48 -11.57 4.51
C LYS A 30 -2.79 -10.94 3.15
N ILE A 31 -4.04 -11.05 2.68
CA ILE A 31 -4.49 -10.43 1.43
C ILE A 31 -4.42 -8.90 1.51
N ASP A 32 -4.91 -8.29 2.61
CA ASP A 32 -4.85 -6.84 2.84
C ASP A 32 -3.39 -6.33 2.79
N SER A 33 -2.48 -7.04 3.47
CA SER A 33 -1.04 -6.75 3.46
C SER A 33 -0.44 -6.83 2.05
N TRP A 34 -0.83 -7.84 1.27
CA TRP A 34 -0.40 -8.00 -0.11
C TRP A 34 -0.89 -6.88 -1.02
N ILE A 35 -2.14 -6.43 -0.87
CA ILE A 35 -2.70 -5.32 -1.64
C ILE A 35 -1.97 -4.03 -1.32
N ARG A 36 -1.73 -3.73 -0.03
CA ARG A 36 -0.96 -2.55 0.39
C ARG A 36 0.44 -2.56 -0.20
N ARG A 37 1.14 -3.70 -0.15
CA ARG A 37 2.46 -3.85 -0.80
C ARG A 37 2.39 -3.62 -2.32
N ARG A 38 1.32 -4.09 -2.98
CA ARG A 38 1.11 -3.86 -4.41
C ARG A 38 0.88 -2.38 -4.73
N LEU A 39 0.10 -1.68 -3.91
CA LEU A 39 -0.10 -0.24 -4.02
C LEU A 39 1.23 0.52 -3.86
N ARG A 40 2.07 0.18 -2.88
CA ARG A 40 3.42 0.75 -2.73
C ARG A 40 4.28 0.54 -3.97
N SER A 41 4.27 -0.68 -4.52
CA SER A 41 5.00 -0.98 -5.75
C SER A 41 4.51 -0.13 -6.94
N CYS A 42 3.21 0.15 -7.02
CA CYS A 42 2.63 1.00 -8.05
C CYS A 42 3.04 2.48 -7.89
N ILE A 43 3.02 2.99 -6.64
CA ILE A 43 3.46 4.35 -6.31
C ILE A 43 4.94 4.51 -6.69
N TRP A 44 5.78 3.56 -6.29
CA TRP A 44 7.20 3.59 -6.61
C TRP A 44 7.48 3.54 -8.12
N LYS A 45 6.68 2.75 -8.87
CA LYS A 45 6.74 2.71 -10.34
C LYS A 45 6.27 4.03 -10.97
N GLN A 46 5.30 4.71 -10.38
CA GLN A 46 4.84 6.04 -10.83
C GLN A 46 5.93 7.10 -10.66
N TRP A 47 6.74 7.02 -9.60
CA TRP A 47 7.93 7.84 -9.41
C TRP A 47 9.08 7.32 -10.29
N LYS A 48 8.89 7.27 -11.61
CA LYS A 48 9.82 6.64 -12.55
C LYS A 48 11.24 7.22 -12.48
N LYS A 49 11.36 8.54 -12.38
CA LYS A 49 12.65 9.27 -12.37
C LYS A 49 13.23 9.34 -10.96
N VAL A 50 14.55 9.14 -10.83
CA VAL A 50 15.30 9.29 -9.56
C VAL A 50 15.01 10.64 -8.90
N LYS A 51 15.03 11.74 -9.68
CA LYS A 51 14.69 13.09 -9.20
C LYS A 51 13.31 13.15 -8.53
N THR A 52 12.32 12.49 -9.12
CA THR A 52 10.95 12.42 -8.59
C THR A 52 10.88 11.58 -7.32
N ARG A 53 11.59 10.44 -7.26
CA ARG A 53 11.66 9.59 -6.05
C ARG A 53 12.26 10.36 -4.90
N GLY A 54 13.42 10.99 -5.09
CA GLY A 54 14.12 11.74 -4.06
C GLY A 54 13.24 12.87 -3.50
N ARG A 55 12.66 13.70 -4.38
CA ARG A 55 11.76 14.78 -3.96
C ARG A 55 10.54 14.29 -3.18
N ASN A 56 9.88 13.22 -3.64
CA ASN A 56 8.70 12.68 -2.96
C ASN A 56 9.07 12.04 -1.61
N LEU A 57 10.21 11.36 -1.51
CA LEU A 57 10.69 10.82 -0.23
C LEU A 57 10.99 11.93 0.78
N ILE A 58 11.64 13.02 0.35
CA ILE A 58 11.89 14.20 1.20
C ILE A 58 10.57 14.83 1.65
N LYS A 59 9.63 15.02 0.71
CA LYS A 59 8.29 15.56 1.01
C LYS A 59 7.52 14.72 2.03
N LEU A 60 7.77 13.41 2.08
CA LEU A 60 7.16 12.49 3.03
C LEU A 60 7.94 12.36 4.34
N GLY A 61 8.95 13.21 4.57
CA GLY A 61 9.67 13.33 5.84
C GLY A 61 10.97 12.53 5.94
N LEU A 62 11.46 11.95 4.85
CA LEU A 62 12.74 11.24 4.87
C LEU A 62 13.92 12.25 4.81
N PRO A 63 14.98 12.09 5.62
CA PRO A 63 16.18 12.92 5.53
C PRO A 63 16.76 12.93 4.11
N THR A 64 17.24 14.09 3.66
CA THR A 64 17.71 14.33 2.29
C THR A 64 18.74 13.30 1.83
N TYR A 65 19.74 12.99 2.66
CA TYR A 65 20.77 12.00 2.33
C TYR A 65 20.17 10.61 2.09
N LYS A 66 19.30 10.11 2.99
CA LYS A 66 18.60 8.82 2.82
C LYS A 66 17.68 8.84 1.61
N ALA A 67 16.97 9.94 1.38
CA ALA A 67 16.07 10.02 0.23
C ALA A 67 16.79 9.79 -1.10
N TRP A 68 17.98 10.37 -1.28
CA TRP A 68 18.76 10.18 -2.50
C TRP A 68 19.44 8.82 -2.57
N GLU A 69 19.90 8.26 -1.44
CA GLU A 69 20.40 6.89 -1.38
C GLU A 69 19.34 5.88 -1.87
N TYR A 70 18.11 5.97 -1.36
CA TYR A 70 17.04 5.05 -1.71
C TYR A 70 16.42 5.33 -3.09
N ALA A 71 16.40 6.58 -3.54
CA ALA A 71 15.92 6.94 -4.88
C ALA A 71 16.74 6.27 -5.99
N ASN A 72 18.05 6.09 -5.76
CA ASN A 72 19.02 5.51 -6.70
C ASN A 72 19.14 3.98 -6.64
N THR A 73 18.29 3.30 -5.88
CA THR A 73 18.35 1.85 -5.76
C THR A 73 18.20 1.13 -7.11
N ARG A 74 19.05 0.12 -7.35
CA ARG A 74 18.97 -0.78 -8.52
C ARG A 74 18.02 -1.96 -8.31
N LYS A 75 17.40 -2.07 -7.12
CA LYS A 75 16.49 -3.17 -6.77
C LYS A 75 15.15 -3.00 -7.52
N GLY A 76 14.57 -4.12 -7.97
CA GLY A 76 13.29 -4.13 -8.66
C GLY A 76 12.12 -3.62 -7.80
N TYR A 77 11.05 -3.16 -8.47
CA TYR A 77 9.91 -2.48 -7.82
C TYR A 77 9.24 -3.32 -6.71
N TRP A 78 9.09 -4.63 -6.93
CA TRP A 78 8.49 -5.53 -5.95
C TRP A 78 9.38 -5.81 -4.75
N ARG A 79 10.71 -5.84 -4.94
CA ARG A 79 11.67 -5.98 -3.83
C ARG A 79 11.64 -4.74 -2.94
N ILE A 80 11.56 -3.58 -3.57
CA ILE A 80 11.58 -2.27 -2.90
C ILE A 80 10.28 -1.95 -2.16
N SER A 81 9.13 -2.44 -2.63
CA SER A 81 7.85 -2.26 -1.93
C SER A 81 7.76 -2.92 -0.55
N LYS A 82 8.68 -3.83 -0.20
CA LYS A 82 8.83 -4.45 1.13
C LYS A 82 10.08 -3.94 1.88
N SER A 83 10.75 -2.91 1.39
CA SER A 83 11.88 -2.34 2.12
C SER A 83 11.38 -1.62 3.38
N PRO A 84 12.11 -1.68 4.51
CA PRO A 84 11.68 -1.03 5.74
C PRO A 84 11.37 0.46 5.55
N ILE A 85 12.13 1.14 4.71
CA ILE A 85 11.96 2.58 4.47
C ILE A 85 10.71 2.92 3.66
N LEU A 86 10.34 2.11 2.68
CA LEU A 86 9.06 2.33 2.00
C LEU A 86 7.88 1.88 2.84
N ASP A 87 8.05 0.89 3.71
CA ASP A 87 7.01 0.48 4.63
C ASP A 87 6.74 1.55 5.70
N THR A 88 7.79 2.23 6.19
CA THR A 88 7.65 3.35 7.14
C THR A 88 7.12 4.63 6.48
N ILE A 89 7.63 4.99 5.30
CA ILE A 89 7.22 6.21 4.59
C ILE A 89 5.83 6.07 3.96
N LEU A 90 5.58 4.98 3.22
CA LEU A 90 4.27 4.66 2.65
C LEU A 90 3.51 3.72 3.59
N ASN A 91 3.39 4.13 4.86
CA ASN A 91 2.74 3.34 5.90
C ASN A 91 1.25 3.09 5.59
N ASN A 92 0.63 2.25 6.41
CA ASN A 92 -0.78 1.88 6.22
C ASN A 92 -1.72 3.09 6.27
N LYS A 93 -1.41 4.09 7.10
CA LYS A 93 -2.16 5.35 7.20
C LYS A 93 -2.06 6.17 5.92
N TYR A 94 -0.88 6.28 5.32
CA TYR A 94 -0.68 6.95 4.03
C TYR A 94 -1.52 6.29 2.94
N ILE A 95 -1.53 4.96 2.86
CA ILE A 95 -2.32 4.23 1.88
C ILE A 95 -3.83 4.44 2.12
N GLU A 96 -4.29 4.49 3.37
CA GLU A 96 -5.67 4.81 3.72
C GLU A 96 -6.04 6.25 3.35
N ASN A 97 -5.14 7.21 3.55
CA ASN A 97 -5.31 8.60 3.13
C ASN A 97 -5.40 8.75 1.60
N LEU A 98 -4.81 7.84 0.82
CA LEU A 98 -5.03 7.75 -0.63
C LEU A 98 -6.43 7.23 -1.00
N GLY A 99 -7.27 6.93 -0.01
CA GLY A 99 -8.63 6.44 -0.17
C GLY A 99 -8.78 4.93 -0.14
N TYR A 100 -7.71 4.15 0.13
CA TYR A 100 -7.81 2.69 0.20
C TYR A 100 -8.61 2.26 1.42
N LYS A 101 -9.66 1.45 1.21
CA LYS A 101 -10.47 0.86 2.27
C LYS A 101 -9.92 -0.52 2.60
N SER A 102 -9.45 -0.70 3.83
CA SER A 102 -8.87 -1.97 4.27
C SER A 102 -9.91 -3.09 4.28
N ILE A 103 -9.57 -4.18 3.61
CA ILE A 103 -10.37 -5.41 3.55
C ILE A 103 -10.45 -6.02 4.94
N SER A 104 -9.33 -6.05 5.65
CA SER A 104 -9.26 -6.60 7.01
C SER A 104 -10.16 -5.84 7.97
N LYS A 105 -10.16 -4.49 7.92
CA LYS A 105 -11.05 -3.68 8.77
C LYS A 105 -12.52 -3.95 8.43
N ARG A 106 -12.87 -4.02 7.14
CA ARG A 106 -14.24 -4.31 6.72
C ARG A 106 -14.71 -5.70 7.16
N TYR A 107 -13.86 -6.71 7.01
CA TYR A 107 -14.15 -8.07 7.43
C TYR A 107 -14.41 -8.15 8.94
N GLN A 108 -13.58 -7.48 9.75
CA GLN A 108 -13.77 -7.39 11.21
C GLN A 108 -15.11 -6.75 11.58
N LEU A 109 -15.53 -5.69 10.86
CA LEU A 109 -16.84 -5.08 11.11
C LEU A 109 -17.99 -6.07 10.93
N ILE A 110 -17.94 -6.95 9.92
CA ILE A 110 -18.99 -7.95 9.64
C ILE A 110 -19.04 -9.05 10.70
N HIS A 111 -17.91 -9.41 11.32
CA HIS A 111 -17.83 -10.51 12.29
C HIS A 111 -17.99 -10.07 13.74
N ASN A 112 -17.79 -8.79 13.99
CA ASN A 112 -17.97 -8.17 15.29
C ASN A 112 -19.34 -7.48 15.42
N SER A 113 -20.21 -7.57 14.41
CA SER A 113 -21.61 -7.15 14.47
C SER A 113 -22.54 -8.29 14.87
#